data_AF-A0A7L3FCU5-F1
#
_entry.id   AF-A0A7L3FCU5-F1
#
_cell.length_a   1.000
_cell.length_b   1.000
_cell.length_c   1.000
_cell.angle_alpha   90.00
_cell.angle_beta   90.00
_cell.angle_gamma   90.00
#
_symmetry.space_group_name_H-M   'P 1'
#
loop_
_entity.id
_entity.type
_entity.pdbx_description
1 polymer ?
#
loop_
_entity_poly.entity_id
_entity_poly.type
_entity_poly.pdbx_seq_one_letter_code
_entity_poly.pdbx_strand_id
1 'polypeptide(L)'
;IESPEAAELLLFQLDVENANLDCQRAIDPIWNQARTLTVLIRACQNVGSEQHRAEMFAAALTQQLAVARAAVKCFLCGQKRHTKKDCPKVKHGGGGQGKNPNQLCSRCNKGYHWGNQCRYKFDKNGNPLPDAGLGNGRRGMWSSALRITNRTQVPV
;
A
#
# COMPACT_ATOMS: atom_id res chain seq x y z
N ILE A 1 -39.96 -10.18 42.13
CA ILE A 1 -39.52 -8.94 41.48
C ILE A 1 -40.80 -8.18 41.17
N GLU A 2 -41.11 -7.12 41.93
CA GLU A 2 -42.44 -6.49 41.93
C GLU A 2 -42.50 -5.16 41.14
N SER A 3 -41.39 -4.73 40.52
CA SER A 3 -41.38 -3.61 39.57
C SER A 3 -41.10 -4.13 38.15
N PRO A 4 -41.97 -3.82 37.17
CA PRO A 4 -41.75 -4.20 35.77
C PRO A 4 -40.53 -3.49 35.17
N GLU A 5 -40.21 -2.25 35.59
CA GLU A 5 -39.01 -1.54 35.12
C GLU A 5 -37.72 -2.21 35.63
N ALA A 6 -37.72 -2.65 36.89
CA ALA A 6 -36.58 -3.38 37.45
C ALA A 6 -36.36 -4.72 36.74
N ALA A 7 -37.45 -5.42 36.36
CA ALA A 7 -37.35 -6.65 35.58
C ALA A 7 -36.77 -6.40 34.18
N GLU A 8 -37.16 -5.31 33.51
CA GLU A 8 -36.67 -4.97 32.18
C GLU A 8 -35.18 -4.58 32.18
N LEU A 9 -34.73 -3.81 33.18
CA LEU A 9 -33.31 -3.48 33.35
C LEU A 9 -32.46 -4.72 33.65
N LEU A 10 -32.97 -5.65 34.47
CA LEU A 10 -32.29 -6.91 34.74
C LEU A 10 -32.21 -7.79 33.50
N LEU A 11 -33.27 -7.83 32.67
CA LEU A 11 -33.25 -8.54 31.40
C LEU A 11 -32.20 -7.96 30.46
N PHE A 12 -32.09 -6.62 30.35
CA PHE A 12 -31.07 -5.99 29.52
C PHE A 12 -29.65 -6.36 29.96
N GLN A 13 -29.38 -6.34 31.27
CA GLN A 13 -28.07 -6.67 31.82
C GLN A 13 -27.71 -8.13 31.50
N LEU A 14 -28.63 -9.05 31.74
CA LEU A 14 -28.42 -10.48 31.51
C LEU A 14 -28.23 -10.80 30.03
N ASP A 15 -28.98 -10.15 29.14
CA ASP A 15 -28.85 -10.36 27.70
C ASP A 15 -27.48 -9.92 27.17
N VAL A 16 -26.90 -8.82 27.71
CA VAL A 16 -25.55 -8.39 27.35
C VAL A 16 -24.48 -9.31 27.92
N GLU A 17 -24.59 -9.68 29.19
CA GLU A 17 -23.61 -10.58 29.83
C GLU A 17 -23.56 -11.96 29.15
N ASN A 18 -24.70 -12.45 28.68
CA ASN A 18 -24.79 -13.74 27.97
C ASN A 18 -24.47 -13.64 26.47
N ALA A 19 -24.42 -12.44 25.89
CA ALA A 19 -24.06 -12.26 24.50
C ALA A 19 -22.59 -12.62 24.24
N ASN A 20 -22.27 -12.97 22.98
CA ASN A 20 -20.88 -13.16 22.60
C ASN A 20 -20.09 -11.83 22.65
N LEU A 21 -18.77 -11.94 22.71
CA LEU A 21 -17.87 -10.78 22.85
C LEU A 21 -18.04 -9.73 21.74
N ASP A 22 -18.32 -10.15 20.51
CA ASP A 22 -18.48 -9.21 19.39
C ASP A 22 -19.80 -8.43 19.50
N CYS A 23 -20.86 -9.08 19.99
CA CYS A 23 -22.12 -8.43 20.32
C CYS A 23 -21.99 -7.48 21.51
N GLN A 24 -21.29 -7.87 22.56
CA GLN A 24 -20.99 -6.98 23.69
C GLN A 24 -20.30 -5.70 23.21
N ARG A 25 -19.26 -5.84 22.37
CA ARG A 25 -18.57 -4.69 21.76
C ARG A 25 -19.49 -3.83 20.87
N ALA A 26 -20.46 -4.43 20.18
CA ALA A 26 -21.43 -3.70 19.38
C ALA A 26 -22.43 -2.91 20.25
N ILE A 27 -22.73 -3.42 21.45
CA ILE A 27 -23.67 -2.84 22.40
C ILE A 27 -23.03 -1.74 23.27
N ASP A 28 -21.78 -1.91 23.70
CA ASP A 28 -21.04 -0.97 24.55
C ASP A 28 -21.24 0.53 24.22
N PRO A 29 -21.06 0.99 22.96
CA PRO A 29 -21.18 2.41 22.65
C PRO A 29 -22.60 2.96 22.79
N ILE A 30 -23.61 2.11 22.72
CA ILE A 30 -25.03 2.50 22.76
C ILE A 30 -25.72 2.13 24.08
N TRP A 31 -25.04 1.43 24.98
CA TRP A 31 -25.61 0.92 26.24
C TRP A 31 -26.36 1.99 27.04
N ASN A 32 -25.74 3.16 27.24
CA ASN A 32 -26.34 4.26 28.00
C ASN A 32 -27.43 5.03 27.24
N GLN A 33 -27.63 4.75 25.96
CA GLN A 33 -28.56 5.46 25.07
C GLN A 33 -29.75 4.59 24.66
N ALA A 34 -29.57 3.27 24.65
CA ALA A 34 -30.61 2.32 24.31
C ALA A 34 -31.70 2.34 25.40
N ARG A 35 -32.90 2.78 25.03
CA ARG A 35 -34.07 2.81 25.93
C ARG A 35 -34.88 1.51 25.88
N THR A 36 -34.56 0.58 24.98
CA THR A 36 -35.31 -0.67 24.77
C THR A 36 -34.40 -1.81 24.31
N LEU A 37 -34.80 -3.04 24.62
CA LEU A 37 -34.08 -4.26 24.21
C LEU A 37 -33.89 -4.34 22.69
N THR A 38 -34.90 -3.94 21.94
CA THR A 38 -34.91 -4.02 20.48
C THR A 38 -33.76 -3.24 19.84
N VAL A 39 -33.37 -2.11 20.44
CA VAL A 39 -32.23 -1.32 19.97
C VAL A 39 -30.92 -2.08 20.17
N LEU A 40 -30.76 -2.75 21.31
CA LEU A 40 -29.60 -3.59 21.62
C LEU A 40 -29.51 -4.79 20.67
N ILE A 41 -30.62 -5.51 20.46
CA ILE A 41 -30.68 -6.65 19.54
C ILE A 41 -30.32 -6.23 18.12
N ARG A 42 -30.79 -5.06 17.67
CA ARG A 42 -30.46 -4.55 16.33
C ARG A 42 -28.98 -4.21 16.16
N ALA A 43 -28.29 -3.79 17.21
CA ALA A 43 -26.84 -3.56 17.15
C ALA A 43 -26.05 -4.83 16.81
N CYS A 44 -26.57 -5.98 17.23
CA CYS A 44 -26.02 -7.29 16.93
C CYS A 44 -26.39 -7.86 15.55
N GLN A 45 -27.28 -7.22 14.79
CA GLN A 45 -27.92 -7.84 13.61
C GLN A 45 -26.94 -8.38 12.56
N ASN A 46 -25.80 -7.71 12.37
CA ASN A 46 -24.80 -8.10 11.36
C ASN A 46 -23.58 -8.81 11.96
N VAL A 47 -23.52 -8.96 13.28
CA VAL A 47 -22.40 -9.63 13.96
C VAL A 47 -22.33 -11.09 13.50
N GLY A 48 -21.13 -11.54 13.16
CA GLY A 48 -20.88 -12.90 12.66
C GLY A 48 -21.15 -13.12 11.17
N SER A 49 -21.76 -12.16 10.46
CA SER A 49 -21.94 -12.22 9.00
C SER A 49 -20.58 -12.19 8.26
N GLU A 50 -20.56 -12.66 7.01
CA GLU A 50 -19.37 -12.58 6.16
C GLU A 50 -18.87 -11.15 5.98
N GLN A 51 -19.79 -10.19 5.88
CA GLN A 51 -19.44 -8.77 5.82
C GLN A 51 -18.72 -8.33 7.10
N HIS A 52 -19.27 -8.65 8.28
CA HIS A 52 -18.64 -8.30 9.55
C HIS A 52 -17.25 -8.92 9.69
N ARG A 53 -17.08 -10.18 9.28
CA ARG A 53 -15.76 -10.85 9.26
C ARG A 53 -14.77 -10.15 8.33
N ALA A 54 -15.21 -9.77 7.12
CA ALA A 54 -14.39 -9.05 6.16
C ALA A 54 -13.96 -7.67 6.68
N GLU A 55 -14.88 -6.93 7.31
CA GLU A 55 -14.61 -5.63 7.92
C GLU A 55 -13.59 -5.75 9.06
N MET A 56 -13.76 -6.74 9.96
CA MET A 56 -12.82 -7.00 11.05
C MET A 56 -11.42 -7.36 10.54
N PHE A 57 -11.35 -8.19 9.49
CA PHE A 57 -10.08 -8.51 8.84
C PHE A 57 -9.43 -7.28 8.20
N ALA A 58 -10.19 -6.47 7.48
CA ALA A 58 -9.70 -5.23 6.86
C ALA A 58 -9.20 -4.22 7.91
N ALA A 59 -9.90 -4.08 9.04
CA ALA A 59 -9.50 -3.24 10.16
C ALA A 59 -8.18 -3.71 10.77
N ALA A 60 -8.02 -5.02 11.00
CA ALA A 60 -6.79 -5.61 11.50
C ALA A 60 -5.61 -5.38 10.53
N LEU A 61 -5.81 -5.59 9.23
CA LEU A 61 -4.80 -5.31 8.21
C LEU A 61 -4.41 -3.82 8.18
N THR A 62 -5.38 -2.92 8.29
CA THR A 62 -5.13 -1.48 8.30
C THR A 62 -4.28 -1.07 9.50
N GLN A 63 -4.53 -1.65 10.68
CA GLN A 63 -3.70 -1.42 11.87
C GLN A 63 -2.26 -1.94 11.66
N GLN A 64 -2.11 -3.16 11.12
CA GLN A 64 -0.79 -3.74 10.84
C GLN A 64 0.00 -2.90 9.82
N LEU A 65 -0.66 -2.42 8.76
CA LEU A 65 -0.04 -1.53 7.78
C LEU A 65 0.37 -0.19 8.38
N ALA A 66 -0.40 0.35 9.32
CA ALA A 66 -0.04 1.57 10.04
C ALA A 66 1.23 1.37 10.88
N VAL A 67 1.32 0.25 11.61
CA VAL A 67 2.51 -0.13 12.39
C VAL A 67 3.72 -0.32 11.47
N ALA A 68 3.56 -1.04 10.37
CA ALA A 68 4.63 -1.26 9.39
C ALA A 68 5.13 0.07 8.80
N ARG A 69 4.23 0.97 8.40
CA ARG A 69 4.59 2.31 7.92
C ARG A 69 5.32 3.13 8.97
N ALA A 70 4.90 3.06 10.23
CA ALA A 70 5.58 3.74 11.32
C ALA A 70 7.01 3.21 11.54
N ALA A 71 7.25 1.93 11.26
CA ALA A 71 8.57 1.30 11.37
C ALA A 71 9.52 1.64 10.19
N VAL A 72 9.00 2.07 9.05
CA VAL A 72 9.81 2.44 7.87
C VAL A 72 10.83 3.50 8.25
N LYS A 73 12.11 3.21 8.03
CA LYS A 73 13.22 4.15 8.18
C LYS A 73 13.56 4.80 6.83
N CYS A 74 13.79 6.10 6.86
CA CYS A 74 14.23 6.87 5.71
C CYS A 74 15.69 6.54 5.38
N PHE A 75 15.95 6.09 4.15
CA PHE A 75 17.31 5.78 3.67
C PHE A 75 18.23 7.00 3.54
N LEU A 76 17.69 8.23 3.63
CA LEU A 76 18.49 9.46 3.57
C LEU A 76 18.86 9.98 4.96
N CYS A 77 17.89 10.10 5.87
CA CYS A 77 18.10 10.73 7.18
C CYS A 77 18.05 9.76 8.37
N GLY A 78 17.74 8.47 8.13
CA GLY A 78 17.65 7.42 9.15
C GLY A 78 16.41 7.48 10.04
N GLN A 79 15.61 8.55 9.96
CA GLN A 79 14.41 8.73 10.79
C GLN A 79 13.25 7.83 10.35
N LYS A 80 12.41 7.42 11.30
CA LYS A 80 11.27 6.54 11.07
C LYS A 80 10.07 7.28 10.45
N ARG A 81 9.02 6.53 10.09
CA ARG A 81 7.71 6.97 9.56
C ARG A 81 7.63 7.44 8.11
N HIS A 82 8.74 7.57 7.39
CA HIS A 82 8.72 8.09 6.03
C HIS A 82 9.83 7.48 5.16
N THR A 83 9.61 7.49 3.85
CA THR A 83 10.61 7.03 2.88
C THR A 83 11.51 8.18 2.43
N LYS A 84 12.58 7.87 1.69
CA LYS A 84 13.47 8.91 1.13
C LYS A 84 12.72 9.97 0.31
N LYS A 85 11.64 9.61 -0.39
CA LYS A 85 10.89 10.53 -1.25
C LYS A 85 10.14 11.60 -0.46
N ASP A 86 9.65 11.21 0.71
CA ASP A 86 8.83 12.07 1.59
C ASP A 86 9.67 12.70 2.71
N CYS A 87 11.00 12.60 2.60
CA CYS A 87 11.88 13.09 3.65
C CYS A 87 11.95 14.62 3.63
N PRO A 88 11.69 15.31 4.75
CA PRO A 88 11.72 16.77 4.80
C PRO A 88 13.13 17.34 4.59
N LYS A 89 14.17 16.50 4.77
CA LYS A 89 15.57 16.83 4.46
C LYS A 89 15.95 16.54 3.01
N VAL A 90 15.00 16.11 2.17
CA VAL A 90 15.20 16.13 0.73
C VAL A 90 15.40 17.58 0.35
N LYS A 91 16.67 17.97 0.17
CA LYS A 91 16.97 19.09 -0.71
C LYS A 91 16.33 18.69 -2.04
N HIS A 92 15.36 19.47 -2.52
CA HIS A 92 14.87 19.35 -3.90
C HIS A 92 16.06 19.60 -4.83
N GLY A 93 16.85 18.55 -5.04
CA GLY A 93 18.18 18.61 -5.61
C GLY A 93 18.54 17.22 -6.08
N GLY A 94 18.08 16.89 -7.29
CA GLY A 94 18.52 15.68 -7.99
C GLY A 94 17.43 14.80 -8.60
N GLY A 95 16.17 15.22 -8.60
CA GLY A 95 15.15 14.67 -9.48
C GLY A 95 14.75 15.78 -10.45
N GLY A 96 15.48 15.94 -11.55
CA GLY A 96 15.28 16.98 -12.56
C GLY A 96 13.88 16.94 -13.17
N GLN A 97 12.91 17.48 -12.45
CA GLN A 97 11.63 17.89 -12.99
C GLN A 97 11.84 19.26 -13.62
N GLY A 98 12.06 19.21 -14.93
CA GLY A 98 11.18 19.97 -15.80
C GLY A 98 11.62 21.38 -16.17
N LYS A 99 12.89 21.60 -16.52
CA LYS A 99 13.20 22.58 -17.55
C LYS A 99 13.94 21.88 -18.68
N ASN A 100 13.38 21.96 -19.89
CA ASN A 100 14.12 21.61 -21.08
C ASN A 100 15.35 22.52 -21.16
N PRO A 101 16.52 22.01 -21.60
CA PRO A 101 17.67 22.86 -21.80
C PRO A 101 17.33 23.95 -22.82
N ASN A 102 17.87 25.16 -22.64
CA ASN A 102 17.75 26.24 -23.64
C ASN A 102 18.65 26.00 -24.87
N GLN A 103 19.38 24.89 -24.90
CA GLN A 103 20.27 24.49 -25.97
C GLN A 103 19.71 23.26 -26.66
N LEU A 104 19.91 23.19 -27.98
CA LEU A 104 19.59 22.00 -28.76
C LEU A 104 20.35 20.79 -28.22
N CYS A 105 19.69 19.64 -28.22
CA CYS A 105 20.30 18.38 -27.85
C CYS A 105 21.55 18.12 -28.69
N SER A 106 22.72 18.06 -28.06
CA SER A 106 24.00 17.85 -28.76
C SER A 106 24.10 16.49 -29.47
N ARG A 107 23.21 15.53 -29.15
CA ARG A 107 23.09 14.27 -29.90
C ARG A 107 22.37 14.52 -31.23
N CYS A 108 21.06 14.80 -31.19
CA CYS A 108 20.26 14.82 -32.43
C CYS A 108 20.17 16.19 -33.11
N ASN A 109 20.49 17.27 -32.42
CA ASN A 109 20.36 18.65 -32.88
C ASN A 109 18.95 19.01 -33.41
N LYS A 110 17.89 18.29 -32.98
CA LYS A 110 16.49 18.44 -33.45
C LYS A 110 15.50 18.90 -32.38
N GLY A 111 15.91 19.08 -31.12
CA GLY A 111 15.00 19.52 -30.08
C GLY A 111 15.69 19.87 -28.76
N TYR A 112 14.91 20.48 -27.88
CA TYR A 112 15.35 20.93 -26.56
C TYR A 112 15.03 19.86 -25.52
N HIS A 113 15.96 18.93 -25.35
CA HIS A 113 15.88 17.86 -24.36
C HIS A 113 17.28 17.45 -23.93
N TRP A 114 17.37 16.86 -22.75
CA TRP A 114 18.62 16.31 -22.23
C TRP A 114 19.07 15.11 -23.06
N GLY A 115 20.38 14.94 -23.29
CA GLY A 115 20.90 13.87 -24.15
C GLY A 115 20.47 12.46 -23.74
N ASN A 116 20.26 12.22 -22.44
CA ASN A 116 19.73 10.96 -21.88
C ASN A 116 18.22 10.74 -22.14
N GLN A 117 17.50 11.75 -22.64
CA GLN A 117 16.09 11.69 -23.04
C GLN A 117 15.93 11.73 -24.57
N CYS A 118 17.03 11.76 -25.33
CA CYS A 118 17.01 11.79 -26.79
C CYS A 118 16.47 10.47 -27.37
N ARG A 119 15.28 10.52 -27.98
CA ARG A 119 14.65 9.37 -28.66
C ARG A 119 14.86 9.37 -30.19
N TYR A 120 15.52 10.40 -30.73
CA TYR A 120 15.81 10.47 -32.16
C TYR A 120 16.88 9.43 -32.54
N LYS A 121 16.71 8.84 -33.73
CA LYS A 121 17.66 7.88 -34.34
C LYS A 121 18.64 8.55 -35.31
N PHE A 122 18.27 9.72 -35.83
CA PHE A 122 19.05 10.49 -36.81
C PHE A 122 19.26 11.92 -36.33
N ASP A 123 20.40 12.50 -36.70
CA ASP A 123 20.70 13.91 -36.49
C ASP A 123 19.92 14.81 -37.47
N LYS A 124 20.07 16.14 -37.34
CA LYS A 124 19.50 17.16 -38.24
C LYS A 124 19.92 17.02 -39.70
N ASN A 125 21.05 16.38 -39.97
CA ASN A 125 21.61 16.20 -41.31
C ASN A 125 21.24 14.82 -41.92
N GLY A 126 20.53 13.97 -41.18
CA GLY A 126 20.14 12.63 -41.62
C GLY A 126 21.14 11.52 -41.30
N ASN A 127 22.23 11.82 -40.58
CA ASN A 127 23.20 10.81 -40.18
C ASN A 127 22.67 9.97 -38.99
N PRO A 128 22.95 8.66 -38.95
CA PRO A 128 22.58 7.81 -37.84
C PRO A 128 23.36 8.18 -36.57
N LEU A 129 22.67 8.20 -35.43
CA LEU A 129 23.28 8.51 -34.13
C LEU A 129 24.14 7.33 -33.62
N PRO A 130 25.32 7.59 -33.03
CA PRO A 130 26.29 6.56 -32.62
C PRO A 130 25.78 5.61 -31.52
N ASP A 131 24.67 5.96 -30.86
CA ASP A 131 24.09 5.21 -29.75
C ASP A 131 22.57 5.04 -29.92
N ALA A 132 22.13 4.79 -31.15
CA ALA A 132 20.73 4.52 -31.48
C ALA A 132 20.24 3.12 -30.98
N GLY A 133 21.09 2.36 -30.28
CA GLY A 133 20.86 0.95 -29.93
C GLY A 133 21.08 0.54 -28.47
N LEU A 134 21.58 1.40 -27.57
CA LEU A 134 21.79 1.03 -26.15
C LEU A 134 20.96 1.91 -25.23
N GLY A 135 19.63 1.80 -25.36
CA GLY A 135 18.76 2.14 -24.24
C GLY A 135 19.13 1.32 -23.00
N ASN A 136 18.66 1.75 -21.83
CA ASN A 136 18.91 1.15 -20.51
C ASN A 136 18.45 -0.32 -20.31
N GLY A 137 18.23 -1.10 -21.38
CA GLY A 137 17.79 -2.50 -21.36
C GLY A 137 18.81 -3.49 -20.77
N ARG A 138 20.05 -3.05 -20.47
CA ARG A 138 21.07 -3.92 -19.83
C ARG A 138 21.09 -3.87 -18.29
N ARG A 139 20.18 -3.13 -17.64
CA ARG A 139 20.12 -3.07 -16.16
C ARG A 139 19.46 -4.28 -15.48
N GLY A 140 19.06 -5.32 -16.23
CA GLY A 140 18.42 -6.52 -15.70
C GLY A 140 19.11 -7.85 -16.02
N MET A 141 20.29 -7.85 -16.68
CA MET A 141 20.97 -9.11 -16.99
C MET A 141 21.74 -9.58 -15.74
N TRP A 142 21.06 -10.27 -14.82
CA TRP A 142 21.75 -11.07 -13.81
C TRP A 142 22.54 -12.16 -14.55
N SER A 143 23.85 -12.17 -14.36
CA SER A 143 24.73 -13.24 -14.82
C SER A 143 24.52 -14.48 -13.95
N SER A 144 23.42 -15.19 -14.16
CA SER A 144 23.26 -16.57 -13.67
C SER A 144 23.52 -17.51 -14.85
N ALA A 145 24.79 -17.71 -15.19
CA ALA A 145 25.19 -18.82 -16.02
C ALA A 145 25.04 -20.11 -15.19
N LEU A 146 23.82 -20.67 -15.15
CA LEU A 146 23.65 -22.05 -14.72
C LEU A 146 24.29 -22.92 -15.81
N ARG A 147 25.48 -23.45 -15.52
CA ARG A 147 26.06 -24.57 -16.28
C ARG A 147 25.17 -25.78 -16.00
N ILE A 148 24.22 -26.04 -16.90
CA ILE A 148 23.51 -27.33 -16.92
C ILE A 148 24.50 -28.34 -17.54
N THR A 149 25.20 -29.09 -16.69
CA THR A 149 25.85 -30.33 -17.11
C THR A 149 24.74 -31.35 -17.32
N ASN A 150 24.47 -31.70 -18.57
CA ASN A 150 23.43 -32.67 -18.90
C ASN A 150 23.93 -34.07 -18.51
N ARG A 151 23.19 -34.74 -17.62
CA ARG A 151 23.47 -36.09 -17.10
C ARG A 151 22.53 -37.08 -17.78
N THR A 152 23.15 -38.09 -18.39
CA THR A 152 22.66 -39.45 -18.69
C THR A 152 21.49 -39.63 -19.68
N GLN A 153 21.84 -40.17 -20.85
CA GLN A 153 20.97 -41.04 -21.65
C GLN A 153 20.73 -42.36 -20.90
N VAL A 154 19.47 -42.80 -20.86
CA VAL A 154 19.06 -44.16 -20.52
C VAL A 154 18.65 -44.83 -21.83
N PRO A 155 19.22 -45.99 -22.22
CA PRO A 155 18.66 -46.78 -23.30
C PRO A 155 17.57 -47.73 -22.78
N VAL A 156 16.61 -47.99 -23.67
CA VAL A 156 15.46 -48.90 -23.56
C VAL A 156 15.90 -50.34 -23.30
#